data_AF-A0A1E4EIG1-F1
#
_entry.id   AF-A0A1E4EIG1-F1
#
_cell.length_a   1.000
_cell.length_b   1.000
_cell.length_c   1.000
_cell.angle_alpha   90.00
_cell.angle_beta   90.00
_cell.angle_gamma   90.00
#
_symmetry.space_group_name_H-M   'P 1'
#
loop_
_entity.id
_entity.type
_entity.pdbx_description
1 polymer ?
#
loop_
_entity_poly.entity_id
_entity_poly.type
_entity_poly.pdbx_seq_one_letter_code
_entity_poly.pdbx_strand_id
1 'polypeptide(L)'
;MEKSSDSETKLEVDNCPECLGIWFDAGELETFYKSPDLVRKFTPVGGDSLHHTYEISATARRCPRCRKGMERPLVGGISVDVCRECRGIWFDHGELQKVTQTYKTRGLKGDDMVADQVRGGHASKPGKGDPFTVVSWFFNSFLASKIR
;
A
#
# COMPACT_ATOMS: atom_id res chain seq x y z
N MET A 1 3.56 -4.78 17.24
CA MET A 1 3.36 -3.48 16.55
C MET A 1 3.96 -2.41 17.39
N GLU A 2 4.83 -1.62 16.79
CA GLU A 2 5.41 -0.40 17.34
C GLU A 2 4.93 0.79 16.52
N LYS A 3 5.03 1.99 17.07
CA LYS A 3 4.64 3.22 16.38
C LYS A 3 5.88 3.98 15.95
N SER A 4 5.87 4.48 14.72
CA SER A 4 6.88 5.40 14.19
C SER A 4 6.17 6.67 13.74
N SER A 5 6.57 7.83 14.27
CA SER A 5 5.93 9.10 13.97
C SER A 5 6.90 10.15 13.46
N ASP A 6 6.34 11.11 12.73
CA ASP A 6 7.03 12.29 12.20
C ASP A 6 6.28 13.54 12.68
N SER A 7 6.98 14.44 13.36
CA SER A 7 6.35 15.58 14.04
C SER A 7 5.98 16.74 13.10
N GLU A 8 6.61 16.82 11.93
CA GLU A 8 6.36 17.87 10.93
C GLU A 8 5.09 17.57 10.13
N THR A 9 5.01 16.37 9.57
CA THR A 9 3.83 15.85 8.84
C THR A 9 2.70 15.39 9.77
N LYS A 10 3.00 15.18 11.05
CA LYS A 10 2.11 14.59 12.08
C LYS A 10 1.64 13.16 11.75
N LEU A 11 2.34 12.47 10.86
CA LEU A 11 2.06 11.09 10.53
C LEU A 11 2.51 10.16 11.67
N GLU A 12 1.71 9.13 11.92
CA GLU A 12 2.07 7.96 12.73
C GLU A 12 1.83 6.71 11.89
N VAL A 13 2.79 5.80 11.81
CA VAL A 13 2.64 4.50 11.13
C VAL A 13 2.94 3.37 12.11
N ASP A 14 2.17 2.28 12.05
CA ASP A 14 2.42 1.10 12.87
C ASP A 14 3.38 0.14 12.12
N ASN A 15 4.51 -0.25 12.72
CA ASN A 15 5.46 -1.21 12.15
C ASN A 15 5.59 -2.50 12.98
N CYS A 16 6.03 -3.59 12.37
CA CYS A 16 6.38 -4.83 13.08
C CYS A 16 7.91 -4.95 13.21
N PRO A 17 8.48 -5.03 14.42
CA PRO A 17 9.92 -5.22 14.60
C PRO A 17 10.39 -6.63 14.19
N GLU A 18 9.50 -7.63 14.25
CA GLU A 18 9.82 -9.01 13.88
C GLU A 18 9.80 -9.20 12.35
N CYS A 19 8.68 -8.89 11.69
CA CYS A 19 8.51 -9.12 10.25
C CYS A 19 8.86 -7.93 9.35
N LEU A 20 9.29 -6.80 9.94
CA LEU A 20 9.71 -5.58 9.24
C LEU A 20 8.67 -5.02 8.24
N GLY A 21 7.41 -5.42 8.38
CA GLY A 21 6.26 -4.88 7.66
C GLY A 21 5.72 -3.61 8.30
N ILE A 22 4.98 -2.84 7.50
CA ILE A 22 4.44 -1.53 7.84
C ILE A 22 2.96 -1.43 7.49
N TRP A 23 2.19 -0.86 8.40
CA TRP A 23 0.78 -0.54 8.27
C TRP A 23 0.60 0.96 8.06
N PHE A 24 -0.29 1.30 7.12
CA PHE A 24 -0.80 2.65 6.90
C PHE A 24 -2.32 2.61 7.05
N ASP A 25 -2.89 3.51 7.86
CA ASP A 25 -4.31 3.80 7.80
C ASP A 25 -4.67 4.51 6.48
N ALA A 26 -5.98 4.64 6.24
CA ALA A 26 -6.53 5.24 5.03
C ALA A 26 -6.07 6.71 4.84
N GLY A 27 -5.32 6.97 3.77
CA GLY A 27 -4.79 8.30 3.41
C GLY A 27 -3.40 8.61 3.95
N GLU A 28 -2.82 7.76 4.79
CA GLU A 28 -1.49 8.00 5.39
C GLU A 28 -0.31 7.82 4.42
N LEU A 29 -0.46 7.00 3.37
CA LEU A 29 0.62 6.69 2.43
C LEU A 29 1.03 7.90 1.59
N GLU A 30 0.11 8.84 1.32
CA GLU A 30 0.43 10.13 0.71
C GLU A 30 1.32 10.96 1.65
N THR A 31 0.95 11.04 2.93
CA THR A 31 1.69 11.81 3.94
C THR A 31 3.06 11.19 4.19
N PHE A 32 3.19 9.86 4.08
CA PHE A 32 4.46 9.15 4.23
C PHE A 32 5.53 9.64 3.26
N TYR A 33 5.22 9.75 1.97
CA TYR A 33 6.21 10.25 0.98
C TYR A 33 6.57 11.73 1.16
N LYS A 34 5.84 12.46 2.02
CA LYS A 34 6.16 13.85 2.43
C LYS A 34 7.03 13.92 3.69
N SER A 35 7.30 12.80 4.38
CA SER A 35 8.24 12.69 5.50
C SER A 35 9.58 12.08 5.04
N PRO A 36 10.66 12.88 4.90
CA PRO A 36 11.98 12.35 4.54
C PRO A 36 12.54 11.36 5.57
N ASP A 37 12.16 11.50 6.84
CA ASP A 37 12.62 10.65 7.94
C ASP A 37 11.97 9.27 7.91
N LEU A 38 10.65 9.20 7.72
CA LEU A 38 9.95 7.92 7.59
C LEU A 38 10.31 7.23 6.26
N VAL A 39 10.44 7.97 5.15
CA VAL A 39 10.94 7.42 3.88
C VAL A 39 12.34 6.83 4.03
N ARG A 40 13.28 7.54 4.67
CA ARG A 40 14.64 7.04 4.94
C ARG A 40 14.62 5.80 5.84
N LYS A 41 13.77 5.76 6.86
CA LYS A 41 13.64 4.64 7.80
C LYS A 41 13.08 3.37 7.14
N PHE A 42 12.05 3.50 6.31
CA PHE A 42 11.28 2.35 5.80
C PHE A 42 11.55 2.00 4.33
N THR A 43 12.28 2.83 3.59
CA THR A 43 12.73 2.53 2.21
C THR A 43 14.24 2.79 2.01
N PRO A 44 15.12 2.13 2.80
CA PRO A 44 16.56 2.37 2.73
C PRO A 44 17.14 2.05 1.34
N VAL A 45 17.78 3.04 0.73
CA VAL A 45 18.47 2.88 -0.56
C VAL A 45 19.80 2.19 -0.30
N GLY A 46 20.06 1.06 -0.99
CA GLY A 46 21.31 0.31 -0.85
C GLY A 46 21.40 -0.52 0.44
N GLY A 47 20.28 -0.82 1.10
CA GLY A 47 20.25 -1.92 2.07
C GLY A 47 20.57 -3.23 1.34
N ASP A 48 21.66 -3.88 1.74
CA ASP A 48 22.08 -5.17 1.17
C ASP A 48 20.96 -6.21 1.21
N SER A 49 21.07 -7.22 0.35
CA SER A 49 20.27 -8.43 0.39
C SER A 49 20.58 -9.26 1.65
N LEU A 50 20.21 -8.74 2.82
CA LEU A 50 20.15 -9.50 4.05
C LEU A 50 19.29 -10.73 3.78
N HIS A 51 19.87 -11.91 4.01
CA HIS A 51 19.30 -13.19 3.64
C HIS A 51 17.84 -13.29 4.09
N HIS A 52 16.92 -13.42 3.12
CA HIS A 52 15.49 -13.59 3.39
C HIS A 52 15.26 -14.88 4.19
N THR A 53 15.15 -14.76 5.50
CA THR A 53 14.50 -15.76 6.37
C THR A 53 13.04 -15.41 6.64
N TYR A 54 12.62 -14.19 6.33
CA TYR A 54 11.21 -13.79 6.35
C TYR A 54 10.54 -14.11 5.02
N GLU A 55 9.67 -15.13 5.04
CA GLU A 55 8.75 -15.40 3.94
C GLU A 55 7.77 -14.23 3.79
N ILE A 56 7.66 -13.70 2.56
CA ILE A 56 6.55 -12.83 2.19
C ILE A 56 5.28 -13.67 2.34
N SER A 57 4.39 -13.28 3.27
CA SER A 57 3.25 -14.13 3.63
C SER A 57 2.35 -14.39 2.42
N ALA A 58 2.37 -15.64 1.93
CA ALA A 58 1.43 -16.11 0.93
C ALA A 58 -0.02 -16.21 1.47
N THR A 59 -0.23 -15.98 2.77
CA THR A 59 -1.54 -16.05 3.43
C THR A 59 -2.07 -14.66 3.76
N ALA A 60 -3.39 -14.49 3.62
CA ALA A 60 -4.10 -13.26 3.94
C ALA A 60 -4.05 -12.95 5.46
N ARG A 61 -3.46 -11.82 5.82
CA ARG A 61 -3.31 -11.36 7.21
C ARG A 61 -4.63 -10.82 7.78
N ARG A 62 -4.79 -10.83 9.10
CA ARG A 62 -5.87 -10.10 9.80
C ARG A 62 -5.51 -8.63 9.99
N CYS A 63 -6.42 -7.72 9.66
CA CYS A 63 -6.24 -6.28 9.85
C CYS A 63 -5.90 -5.93 11.31
N PRO A 64 -4.88 -5.10 11.58
CA PRO A 64 -4.52 -4.71 12.94
C PRO A 64 -5.59 -3.86 13.62
N ARG A 65 -6.32 -3.02 12.87
CA ARG A 65 -7.39 -2.15 13.38
C ARG A 65 -8.70 -2.92 13.68
N CYS A 66 -9.26 -3.65 12.72
CA CYS A 66 -10.60 -4.27 12.85
C CYS A 66 -10.62 -5.81 13.00
N ARG A 67 -9.45 -6.47 12.94
CA ARG A 67 -9.27 -7.94 13.05
C ARG A 67 -9.97 -8.82 12.01
N LYS A 68 -10.66 -8.24 11.02
CA LYS A 68 -11.18 -8.96 9.84
C LYS A 68 -10.02 -9.43 8.94
N GLY A 69 -10.28 -10.42 8.09
CA GLY A 69 -9.33 -10.83 7.04
C GLY A 69 -9.14 -9.71 6.02
N MET A 70 -7.92 -9.58 5.50
CA MET A 70 -7.58 -8.64 4.44
C MET A 70 -7.55 -9.33 3.07
N GLU A 71 -7.65 -8.55 2.02
CA GLU A 71 -7.51 -9.03 0.63
C GLU A 71 -6.10 -8.73 0.12
N ARG A 72 -5.62 -9.47 -0.89
CA ARG A 72 -4.24 -9.32 -1.37
C ARG A 72 -4.10 -8.99 -2.87
N PRO A 73 -4.66 -7.87 -3.37
CA PRO A 73 -4.60 -7.48 -4.78
C PRO A 73 -3.16 -7.29 -5.30
N LEU A 74 -2.98 -7.46 -6.61
CA LEU A 74 -1.71 -7.18 -7.30
C LEU A 74 -1.66 -5.71 -7.76
N VAL A 75 -0.73 -4.94 -7.19
CA VAL A 75 -0.45 -3.53 -7.52
C VAL A 75 0.92 -3.45 -8.19
N GLY A 76 0.97 -3.05 -9.47
CA GLY A 76 2.21 -3.02 -10.27
C GLY A 76 2.85 -4.39 -10.58
N GLY A 77 2.25 -5.48 -10.08
CA GLY A 77 2.81 -6.84 -10.08
C GLY A 77 3.20 -7.36 -8.67
N ILE A 78 2.93 -6.58 -7.62
CA ILE A 78 3.29 -6.90 -6.22
C ILE A 78 2.00 -7.09 -5.42
N SER A 79 1.92 -8.16 -4.63
CA SER A 79 0.71 -8.50 -3.87
C SER A 79 0.72 -7.79 -2.52
N VAL A 80 -0.24 -6.91 -2.25
CA VAL A 80 -0.29 -6.08 -1.02
C VAL A 80 -1.56 -6.35 -0.21
N ASP A 81 -1.47 -6.38 1.11
CA ASP A 81 -2.60 -6.67 2.01
C ASP A 81 -3.48 -5.41 2.22
N VAL A 82 -4.78 -5.48 1.93
CA VAL A 82 -5.72 -4.35 2.02
C VAL A 82 -6.95 -4.71 2.85
N CYS A 83 -7.29 -3.87 3.83
CA CYS A 83 -8.49 -4.04 4.66
C CYS A 83 -9.70 -3.30 4.06
N ARG A 84 -10.77 -4.02 3.68
CA ARG A 84 -12.01 -3.39 3.18
C ARG A 84 -12.77 -2.55 4.20
N GLU A 85 -12.68 -2.88 5.49
CA GLU A 85 -13.46 -2.19 6.55
C GLU A 85 -12.87 -0.81 6.88
N CYS A 86 -11.59 -0.76 7.27
CA CYS A 86 -10.93 0.47 7.71
C CYS A 86 -10.14 1.17 6.59
N ARG A 87 -9.99 0.52 5.42
CA ARG A 87 -9.29 1.03 4.22
C ARG A 87 -7.80 1.30 4.44
N GLY A 88 -7.19 0.64 5.43
CA GLY A 88 -5.74 0.64 5.63
C GLY A 88 -5.06 -0.49 4.86
N ILE A 89 -3.75 -0.33 4.64
CA ILE A 89 -2.90 -1.22 3.85
C ILE A 89 -1.74 -1.72 4.71
N TRP A 90 -1.42 -3.00 4.59
CA TRP A 90 -0.17 -3.57 5.09
C TRP A 90 0.78 -3.88 3.92
N PHE A 91 2.02 -3.42 4.04
CA PHE A 91 3.13 -3.85 3.18
C PHE A 91 4.05 -4.76 3.98
N ASP A 92 4.31 -5.96 3.46
CA ASP A 92 5.35 -6.83 4.00
C ASP A 92 6.75 -6.29 3.67
N HIS A 93 7.77 -6.87 4.30
CA HIS A 93 9.14 -6.38 4.18
C HIS A 93 9.59 -6.25 2.71
N GLY A 94 10.06 -5.05 2.35
CA GLY A 94 10.49 -4.71 1.00
C GLY A 94 9.37 -4.53 -0.03
N GLU A 95 8.09 -4.81 0.26
CA GLU A 95 6.99 -4.59 -0.69
C GLU A 95 6.80 -3.11 -1.00
N LEU A 96 6.78 -2.25 0.03
CA LEU A 96 6.70 -0.79 -0.13
C LEU A 96 7.82 -0.25 -1.03
N GLN A 97 9.05 -0.75 -0.85
CA GLN A 97 10.21 -0.38 -1.67
C GLN A 97 10.06 -0.88 -3.12
N LYS A 98 9.69 -2.15 -3.32
CA LYS A 98 9.45 -2.74 -4.65
C LYS A 98 8.35 -1.99 -5.41
N VAL A 99 7.27 -1.61 -4.72
CA VAL A 99 6.17 -0.80 -5.26
C VAL A 99 6.72 0.55 -5.69
N THR A 100 7.34 1.30 -4.76
CA THR A 100 7.96 2.62 -5.03
C THR A 100 8.87 2.59 -6.25
N GLN A 101 9.73 1.57 -6.36
CA GLN A 101 10.68 1.43 -7.46
C GLN A 101 9.99 1.08 -8.79
N THR A 102 8.96 0.23 -8.76
CA THR A 102 8.20 -0.18 -9.95
C THR A 102 7.46 1.00 -10.59
N TYR A 103 6.91 1.92 -9.79
CA TYR A 103 6.31 3.14 -10.31
C TYR A 103 7.38 4.09 -10.89
N LYS A 104 8.42 4.44 -10.10
CA LYS A 104 9.52 5.32 -10.52
C LYS A 104 10.18 4.92 -11.85
N THR A 105 10.42 3.62 -12.04
CA THR A 105 11.12 3.09 -13.23
C THR A 105 10.27 3.05 -14.51
N ARG A 106 8.93 3.05 -14.39
CA ARG A 106 8.02 2.97 -15.55
C ARG A 106 7.69 4.31 -16.19
N GLY A 107 8.33 5.41 -15.76
CA GLY A 107 8.03 6.77 -16.24
C GLY A 107 6.69 7.32 -15.74
N LEU A 108 5.95 6.52 -14.97
CA LEU A 108 4.91 7.02 -14.10
C LEU A 108 5.60 7.83 -13.01
N LYS A 109 5.18 9.08 -12.80
CA LYS A 109 5.52 9.79 -11.57
C LYS A 109 5.09 8.91 -10.38
N GLY A 110 5.79 8.96 -9.25
CA GLY A 110 5.54 8.06 -8.11
C GLY A 110 4.20 8.23 -7.39
N ASP A 111 3.25 8.94 -8.03
CA ASP A 111 2.34 9.88 -7.39
C ASP A 111 0.86 9.66 -7.78
N ASP A 112 0.56 8.76 -8.73
CA ASP A 112 -0.73 8.04 -8.72
C ASP A 112 -0.64 7.07 -7.54
N MET A 113 -0.86 7.59 -6.33
CA MET A 113 -0.18 7.16 -5.09
C MET A 113 -0.64 5.78 -4.58
N VAL A 114 -0.15 4.73 -5.24
CA VAL A 114 -0.35 3.29 -4.99
C VAL A 114 -1.80 2.72 -5.09
N ALA A 115 -2.76 3.19 -5.89
CA ALA A 115 -3.04 4.47 -6.52
C ALA A 115 -4.31 5.02 -5.86
N ASP A 116 -4.31 6.29 -5.45
CA ASP A 116 -5.26 6.85 -4.45
C ASP A 116 -5.34 6.00 -3.15
N GLN A 117 -4.21 5.39 -2.76
CA GLN A 117 -4.10 4.37 -1.71
C GLN A 117 -5.13 3.23 -1.86
N VAL A 118 -5.28 2.74 -3.10
CA VAL A 118 -6.36 1.85 -3.58
C VAL A 118 -7.71 2.58 -3.64
N ARG A 119 -7.83 3.44 -4.67
CA ARG A 119 -8.98 4.26 -5.08
C ARG A 119 -10.35 3.84 -4.54
N GLY A 120 -10.71 4.44 -3.41
CA GLY A 120 -12.09 4.84 -3.13
C GLY A 120 -12.97 3.86 -2.35
N GLY A 121 -12.68 3.67 -1.06
CA GLY A 121 -13.80 3.78 -0.11
C GLY A 121 -14.30 5.23 -0.16
N HIS A 122 -15.35 5.45 -0.96
CA HIS A 122 -15.46 6.57 -1.89
C HIS A 122 -15.18 7.99 -1.33
N ALA A 123 -14.56 8.81 -2.19
CA ALA A 123 -14.31 10.21 -1.91
C ALA A 123 -15.61 10.99 -1.67
N SER A 124 -15.55 11.91 -0.70
CA SER A 124 -16.34 13.15 -0.62
C SER A 124 -17.87 13.08 -0.85
N LYS A 125 -18.61 12.93 0.25
CA LYS A 125 -20.04 13.26 0.45
C LYS A 125 -21.08 12.46 -0.38
N PRO A 126 -22.23 12.09 0.21
CA PRO A 126 -23.29 11.38 -0.52
C PRO A 126 -24.04 12.32 -1.48
N GLY A 127 -23.57 12.38 -2.72
CA GLY A 127 -24.27 12.99 -3.85
C GLY A 127 -25.23 12.01 -4.54
N LYS A 128 -26.36 11.69 -3.89
CA LYS A 128 -27.53 10.98 -4.46
C LYS A 128 -27.26 9.75 -5.35
N GLY A 129 -27.00 8.61 -4.70
CA GLY A 129 -27.55 7.31 -5.11
C GLY A 129 -26.68 6.40 -5.98
N ASP A 130 -26.09 5.37 -5.35
CA ASP A 130 -25.87 4.04 -5.96
C ASP A 130 -25.79 2.97 -4.85
N PRO A 131 -26.69 1.96 -4.83
CA PRO A 131 -26.59 0.79 -3.96
C PRO A 131 -26.00 -0.43 -4.72
N PHE A 132 -24.78 -0.84 -4.33
CA PHE A 132 -24.07 -2.07 -4.73
C PHE A 132 -23.60 -2.17 -6.20
N THR A 133 -22.28 -2.05 -6.40
CA THR A 133 -21.56 -2.70 -7.51
C THR A 133 -20.42 -3.60 -7.00
N VAL A 134 -20.81 -4.80 -6.55
CA VAL A 134 -19.88 -5.94 -6.50
C VAL A 134 -19.72 -6.48 -7.95
N VAL A 135 -18.54 -6.98 -8.29
CA VAL A 135 -18.12 -7.47 -9.62
C VAL A 135 -17.66 -6.40 -10.62
N SER A 136 -16.42 -5.96 -10.46
CA SER A 136 -15.49 -5.79 -11.60
C SER A 136 -14.06 -6.13 -11.13
N TRP A 137 -13.81 -7.44 -10.99
CA TRP A 137 -12.55 -8.01 -10.49
C TRP A 137 -11.74 -8.74 -11.58
N PHE A 138 -12.13 -8.62 -12.86
CA PHE A 138 -11.53 -9.36 -13.97
C PHE A 138 -11.41 -8.50 -15.24
N PHE A 139 -10.24 -8.55 -15.89
CA PHE A 139 -9.96 -8.13 -17.26
C PHE A 139 -10.44 -6.72 -17.71
N ASN A 140 -9.56 -5.71 -17.59
CA ASN A 140 -8.95 -5.07 -18.79
C ASN A 140 -8.04 -3.86 -18.46
N SER A 141 -6.72 -4.05 -18.62
CA SER A 141 -5.77 -3.01 -19.05
C SER A 141 -4.51 -3.60 -19.70
N PHE A 142 -4.67 -4.73 -20.41
CA PHE A 142 -3.60 -5.34 -21.23
C PHE A 142 -3.81 -5.15 -22.74
N LEU A 143 -4.88 -4.45 -23.16
CA LEU A 143 -5.21 -4.22 -24.58
C LEU A 143 -5.55 -2.73 -24.85
N ALA A 144 -4.67 -1.82 -24.43
CA ALA A 144 -4.76 -0.40 -24.76
C ALA A 144 -3.39 0.22 -25.13
N SER A 145 -2.48 -0.55 -25.74
CA SER A 145 -1.24 -0.04 -26.36
C SER A 145 -0.63 -1.03 -27.37
N LYS A 146 -1.40 -1.42 -28.41
CA LYS A 146 -0.84 -2.00 -29.65
C LYS A 146 -1.82 -2.08 -30.83
N ILE A 147 -2.35 -0.94 -31.27
CA ILE A 147 -2.74 -0.75 -32.69
C ILE A 147 -2.30 0.64 -33.14
N ARG A 148 -1.21 0.68 -33.91
CA ARG A 148 -0.97 1.64 -34.99
C ARG A 148 -0.29 0.87 -36.12
#